data_AF-A0A8J2X347-F1
#
_entry.id   AF-A0A8J2X347-F1
#
_cell.length_a   1.000
_cell.length_b   1.000
_cell.length_c   1.000
_cell.angle_alpha   90.00
_cell.angle_beta   90.00
_cell.angle_gamma   90.00
#
_symmetry.space_group_name_H-M   'P 1'
#
loop_
_entity.id
_entity.type
_entity.pdbx_description
1 polymer ?
#
loop_
_entity_poly.entity_id
_entity_poly.type
_entity_poly.pdbx_seq_one_letter_code
_entity_poly.pdbx_strand_id
1 'polypeptide(L)' 'MSGMFAMPNAAPPQQPKTAFQKFRESPLYTIVLNGGLFIAGVAFIQSPLMEMMAPQL' A
#
# COMPACT_ATOMS: atom_id res chain seq x y z
N MET A 1 16.80 2.47 -41.22
CA MET A 1 16.48 3.91 -41.21
C MET A 1 15.21 4.15 -42.01
N SER A 2 14.07 4.21 -41.35
CA SER A 2 12.81 4.71 -41.92
C SER A 2 11.96 5.17 -40.74
N GLY A 3 11.92 6.50 -40.57
CA GLY A 3 11.44 7.17 -39.38
C GLY A 3 9.95 6.94 -39.15
N MET A 4 9.64 6.36 -37.99
CA MET A 4 8.33 6.50 -37.40
C MET A 4 8.31 7.88 -36.73
N PHE A 5 7.57 8.78 -37.35
CA PHE A 5 7.25 10.14 -36.88
C PHE A 5 7.02 10.15 -35.36
N ALA A 6 7.89 10.86 -34.64
CA ALA A 6 7.67 11.19 -33.25
C ALA A 6 6.52 12.22 -33.17
N MET A 7 5.28 11.73 -33.02
CA MET A 7 4.17 12.57 -32.58
C MET A 7 4.42 12.95 -31.11
N PRO A 8 4.57 14.25 -30.76
CA PRO A 8 4.96 14.67 -29.40
C PRO A 8 3.91 14.44 -28.31
N ASN A 9 2.79 13.76 -28.60
CA ASN A 9 1.65 13.68 -27.69
C ASN A 9 0.90 12.34 -27.71
N ALA A 10 1.53 11.24 -28.15
CA ALA A 10 0.96 9.92 -27.96
C ALA A 10 1.19 9.47 -26.51
N ALA A 11 0.18 9.67 -25.66
CA ALA A 11 0.20 9.13 -24.30
C ALA A 11 0.49 7.61 -24.37
N PRO A 12 1.40 7.08 -23.54
CA PRO A 12 1.73 5.66 -23.56
C PRO A 12 0.44 4.84 -23.35
N PRO A 13 0.29 3.69 -24.05
CA PRO A 13 -0.90 2.87 -23.94
C PRO A 13 -1.12 2.49 -22.47
N GLN A 14 -2.23 2.99 -21.90
CA GLN A 14 -2.54 2.83 -20.50
C GLN A 14 -2.94 1.38 -20.27
N GLN A 15 -1.99 0.56 -19.80
CA GLN A 15 -2.24 -0.83 -19.49
C GLN A 15 -3.42 -0.93 -18.50
N PRO A 16 -4.40 -1.81 -18.75
CA PRO A 16 -5.56 -1.93 -17.87
C PRO A 16 -5.11 -2.30 -16.45
N LYS A 17 -5.35 -1.38 -15.51
CA LYS A 17 -4.97 -1.57 -14.11
C LYS A 17 -5.71 -2.76 -13.51
N THR A 18 -4.98 -3.62 -12.79
CA THR A 18 -5.58 -4.74 -12.07
C THR A 18 -6.47 -4.26 -10.92
N ALA A 19 -7.43 -5.07 -10.48
CA ALA A 19 -8.35 -4.70 -9.40
C ALA A 19 -7.59 -4.32 -8.11
N PHE A 20 -6.47 -5.00 -7.82
CA PHE A 20 -5.60 -4.68 -6.70
C PHE A 20 -4.90 -3.33 -6.86
N GLN A 21 -4.42 -2.98 -8.06
CA GLN A 21 -3.84 -1.66 -8.32
C GLN A 21 -4.87 -0.56 -8.12
N LYS A 22 -6.09 -0.74 -8.63
CA LYS A 22 -7.21 0.19 -8.42
C LYS A 22 -7.57 0.35 -6.93
N PHE A 23 -7.55 -0.76 -6.18
CA PHE A 23 -7.79 -0.72 -4.73
C PHE A 23 -6.69 0.05 -4.00
N ARG A 24 -5.41 -0.25 -4.26
CA ARG A 24 -4.26 0.42 -3.62
C ARG A 24 -4.19 1.92 -3.89
N GLU A 25 -4.66 2.36 -5.05
CA GLU A 25 -4.75 3.77 -5.42
C GLU A 25 -5.97 4.47 -4.81
N SER A 26 -6.91 3.71 -4.21
CA SER A 26 -8.10 4.29 -3.59
C SER A 26 -7.81 4.82 -2.18
N PRO A 27 -8.52 5.87 -1.72
CA PRO A 27 -8.44 6.34 -0.34
C PRO A 27 -8.77 5.27 0.71
N LEU A 28 -9.59 4.28 0.34
CA LEU A 28 -10.00 3.19 1.21
C LEU A 28 -8.82 2.31 1.62
N TYR A 29 -7.81 2.15 0.76
CA TYR A 29 -6.62 1.37 1.07
C TYR A 29 -5.91 1.91 2.30
N THR A 30 -5.71 3.23 2.39
CA THR A 30 -5.07 3.88 3.53
C THR A 30 -5.87 3.69 4.82
N ILE A 31 -7.20 3.78 4.74
CA ILE A 31 -8.08 3.58 5.90
C ILE A 31 -7.98 2.14 6.42
N VAL A 32 -8.09 1.15 5.53
CA VAL A 32 -8.00 -0.26 5.89
C VAL A 32 -6.61 -0.61 6.42
N LEU A 33 -5.56 -0.11 5.77
CA LEU A 33 -4.19 -0.34 6.19
C LEU A 33 -3.94 0.20 7.59
N ASN A 34 -4.21 1.49 7.82
CA ASN A 34 -3.97 2.11 9.12
C ASN A 34 -4.90 1.56 10.20
N GLY A 35 -6.16 1.32 9.88
CA GLY A 35 -7.12 0.70 10.80
C GLY A 35 -6.69 -0.71 11.22
N GLY A 36 -6.23 -1.52 10.25
CA GLY A 36 -5.69 -2.85 10.51
C GLY A 36 -4.43 -2.80 11.37
N LEU A 37 -3.49 -1.92 11.05
CA LEU A 37 -2.27 -1.72 11.83
C LEU A 37 -2.58 -1.23 13.26
N PHE A 38 -3.58 -0.37 13.44
CA PHE A 38 -4.00 0.09 14.76
C PHE A 38 -4.55 -1.06 15.62
N ILE A 39 -5.47 -1.86 15.08
CA ILE A 39 -6.03 -3.02 15.80
C ILE A 39 -4.93 -4.03 16.12
N ALA A 40 -4.03 -4.30 15.17
CA ALA A 40 -2.88 -5.17 15.39
C ALA A 40 -1.96 -4.62 16.50
N GLY A 41 -1.70 -3.31 16.51
CA GLY A 41 -0.93 -2.63 17.56
C GLY A 41 -1.59 -2.73 18.93
N VAL A 42 -2.92 -2.52 19.02
CA VAL A 42 -3.68 -2.66 20.26
C VAL A 42 -3.62 -4.10 20.78
N ALA A 43 -3.78 -5.09 19.90
CA ALA A 43 -3.67 -6.49 20.26
C ALA A 43 -2.24 -6.86 20.71
N PHE A 44 -1.22 -6.34 20.01
CA PHE A 44 0.18 -6.54 20.39
C PHE A 44 0.47 -5.93 21.76
N ILE A 45 0.00 -4.70 22.03
CA ILE A 45 0.24 -4.02 23.30
C ILE A 45 -0.37 -4.77 24.49
N GLN A 46 -1.56 -5.33 24.29
CA GLN A 46 -2.26 -6.12 25.30
C GLN A 46 -1.83 -7.59 25.33
N SER A 47 -0.90 -8.00 24.46
CA SER A 47 -0.41 -9.37 24.43
C SER A 47 0.76 -9.57 25.40
N PRO A 48 1.00 -10.79 25.91
CA PRO A 48 2.16 -11.11 26.72
C PRO A 48 3.51 -10.85 26.04
N LEU A 49 3.53 -10.70 24.70
CA LEU A 49 4.74 -10.36 23.96
C LEU A 49 5.30 -9.00 24.38
N MET A 50 4.43 -8.05 24.74
CA MET A 50 4.89 -6.76 25.26
C MET A 50 5.55 -6.88 26.63
N GLU A 51 5.07 -7.79 27.49
CA GLU A 51 5.66 -8.01 28.81
C GLU A 51 7.08 -8.57 28.69
N MET A 52 7.35 -9.38 27.67
CA MET A 52 8.70 -9.87 27.38
C MET A 52 9.66 -8.75 26.94
N MET A 53 9.14 -7.63 26.43
CA MET A 53 9.93 -6.47 26.05
C MET A 53 10.19 -5.52 27.23
N ALA A 54 9.50 -5.70 28.36
CA ALA A 54 9.68 -4.86 29.53
C ALA A 54 11.05 -5.16 30.20
N PRO A 55 11.81 -4.14 30.62
CA PRO A 55 13.03 -4.36 31.39
C PRO A 55 12.72 -5.06 32.71
N GLN A 56 13.46 -6.11 33.01
CA GLN A 56 13.45 -6.74 34.32
C GLN A 56 14.44 -5.95 35.20
N LEU A 57 13.91 -5.10 36.08
CA LEU A 57 14.69 -4.34 37.08
C LEU A 57 15.03 -5.21 38.29
#